data_AF-A0A6J1P7P2-F1
#
_entry.id   AF-A0A6J1P7P2-F1
#
_cell.length_a   1.000
_cell.length_b   1.000
_cell.length_c   1.000
_cell.angle_alpha   90.00
_cell.angle_beta   90.00
_cell.angle_gamma   90.00
#
_symmetry.space_group_name_H-M   'P 1'
#
loop_
_entity.id
_entity.type
_entity.pdbx_description
1 polymer ?
#
loop_
_entity_poly.entity_id
_entity_poly.type
_entity_poly.pdbx_seq_one_letter_code
_entity_poly.pdbx_strand_id
1 'polypeptide(L)'
;NVTNIEVIDLPFSSDHRQVRATLQLQTAHKKSRKNYGNQPKSSLPQDDEIKTYLELLNTSINNLMIINENTVQTFYDKLIHAITTSQQLAYNPANQSKNKIINDRTMDLLKRKYELQKIKPKTRSMKNELSALYKLTSKYLKADYEEHRKNIIEKHLTSNSSMKKAYKELRTHKSWITSLHDSTNMVHNRRDILKIATAFYKKLYSESRVENVTHMNDIAYNEEPSHTEYIPFDITEVLSEIKKLKNDKSPGSDKLFASLIEKRIKGTIESSQPIEQAGFRSGFSTIDNIHAIEILIEKFQEYRKPLYIGFIDYKKAFDSLTYQAIWKTLLNLNINQEYIKILKHLHEKST
;
A
#
# COMPACT_ATOMS: atom_id res chain seq x y z
N ASN A 1 -30.93 1.63 -21.74
CA ASN A 1 -31.65 0.74 -22.67
C ASN A 1 -30.96 0.76 -24.01
N VAL A 2 -30.40 -0.38 -24.44
CA VAL A 2 -29.76 -0.57 -25.75
C VAL A 2 -30.72 -1.36 -26.63
N THR A 3 -31.00 -0.90 -27.84
CA THR A 3 -31.84 -1.58 -28.84
C THR A 3 -31.11 -1.68 -30.17
N ASN A 4 -31.41 -2.72 -30.96
CA ASN A 4 -30.94 -2.95 -32.35
C ASN A 4 -29.43 -3.22 -32.50
N ILE A 5 -28.92 -4.34 -31.95
CA ILE A 5 -27.51 -4.75 -32.07
C ILE A 5 -27.30 -5.62 -33.32
N GLU A 6 -26.44 -5.20 -34.25
CA GLU A 6 -26.11 -5.94 -35.49
C GLU A 6 -24.60 -6.01 -35.76
N VAL A 7 -24.12 -7.14 -36.31
CA VAL A 7 -22.71 -7.43 -36.64
C VAL A 7 -22.44 -7.19 -38.14
N ILE A 8 -21.37 -6.47 -38.47
CA ILE A 8 -20.96 -6.16 -39.84
C ILE A 8 -19.77 -7.06 -40.22
N ASP A 9 -19.92 -7.91 -41.24
CA ASP A 9 -18.87 -8.75 -41.83
C ASP A 9 -18.16 -8.00 -42.98
N LEU A 10 -16.84 -7.86 -42.92
CA LEU A 10 -16.00 -7.26 -43.98
C LEU A 10 -14.91 -8.26 -44.44
N PRO A 11 -14.49 -8.23 -45.73
CA PRO A 11 -13.64 -9.25 -46.35
C PRO A 11 -12.14 -9.05 -46.11
N PHE A 12 -11.73 -8.72 -44.89
CA PHE A 12 -10.33 -8.70 -44.46
C PHE A 12 -10.21 -9.37 -43.09
N SER A 13 -9.08 -10.04 -42.85
CA SER A 13 -8.77 -10.72 -41.59
C SER A 13 -8.54 -9.69 -40.48
N SER A 14 -9.63 -9.24 -39.87
CA SER A 14 -9.67 -8.34 -38.72
C SER A 14 -10.72 -8.84 -37.74
N ASP A 15 -10.31 -8.97 -36.48
CA ASP A 15 -11.07 -9.68 -35.46
C ASP A 15 -12.03 -8.77 -34.67
N HIS A 16 -12.17 -7.52 -35.12
CA HIS A 16 -13.23 -6.62 -34.66
C HIS A 16 -14.45 -6.74 -35.55
N ARG A 17 -15.43 -7.55 -35.10
CA ARG A 17 -16.79 -7.48 -35.65
C ARG A 17 -17.37 -6.10 -35.32
N GLN A 18 -17.50 -5.23 -36.31
CA GLN A 18 -18.13 -3.94 -36.12
C GLN A 18 -19.59 -4.15 -35.72
N VAL A 19 -20.01 -3.54 -34.61
CA VAL A 19 -21.37 -3.69 -34.09
C VAL A 19 -22.09 -2.36 -34.10
N ARG A 20 -23.31 -2.31 -34.67
CA ARG A 20 -24.19 -1.13 -34.65
C ARG A 20 -25.25 -1.30 -33.57
N ALA A 21 -25.53 -0.25 -32.78
CA ALA A 21 -26.61 -0.24 -31.78
C ALA A 21 -27.15 1.16 -31.44
N THR A 22 -28.35 1.24 -30.84
CA THR A 22 -29.06 2.47 -30.43
C THR A 22 -29.21 2.53 -28.91
N LEU A 23 -28.95 3.67 -28.25
CA LEU A 23 -28.83 3.72 -26.78
C LEU A 23 -29.51 4.95 -26.14
N GLN A 24 -30.35 4.73 -25.12
CA GLN A 24 -30.95 5.77 -24.27
C GLN A 24 -30.37 5.73 -22.84
N LEU A 25 -29.96 6.91 -22.34
CA LEU A 25 -29.21 7.10 -21.11
C LEU A 25 -29.99 7.91 -20.05
N GLN A 26 -30.11 7.37 -18.84
CA GLN A 26 -30.52 8.09 -17.63
C GLN A 26 -29.40 7.98 -16.58
N THR A 27 -29.10 9.06 -15.85
CA THR A 27 -27.88 9.23 -15.06
C THR A 27 -28.13 9.19 -13.54
N ALA A 28 -27.38 8.36 -12.81
CA ALA A 28 -27.33 8.35 -11.34
C ALA A 28 -25.89 8.46 -10.78
N HIS A 29 -25.80 9.03 -9.57
CA HIS A 29 -24.59 9.49 -8.86
C HIS A 29 -23.73 8.35 -8.25
N LYS A 30 -22.41 8.61 -8.16
CA LYS A 30 -21.35 7.68 -7.75
C LYS A 30 -21.03 7.77 -6.24
N LYS A 31 -20.92 6.64 -5.56
CA LYS A 31 -20.36 6.50 -4.19
C LYS A 31 -18.83 6.24 -4.22
N SER A 32 -18.17 6.52 -3.08
CA SER A 32 -16.71 6.47 -2.86
C SER A 32 -16.30 5.37 -1.86
N ARG A 33 -15.03 4.96 -1.91
CA ARG A 33 -14.41 3.77 -1.27
C ARG A 33 -14.18 3.90 0.25
N LYS A 34 -14.24 2.77 0.97
CA LYS A 34 -13.87 2.59 2.40
C LYS A 34 -12.34 2.62 2.59
N ASN A 35 -11.86 3.01 3.77
CA ASN A 35 -10.47 2.81 4.22
C ASN A 35 -10.38 2.28 5.66
N TYR A 36 -9.33 1.49 5.89
CA TYR A 36 -8.93 0.79 7.12
C TYR A 36 -8.43 1.74 8.23
N GLY A 37 -8.71 1.36 9.48
CA GLY A 37 -8.23 2.04 10.69
C GLY A 37 -6.76 1.76 11.00
N ASN A 38 -6.10 2.73 11.64
CA ASN A 38 -4.73 2.61 12.11
C ASN A 38 -4.65 1.66 13.31
N GLN A 39 -3.96 0.52 13.17
CA GLN A 39 -3.49 -0.25 14.32
C GLN A 39 -2.11 0.26 14.77
N PRO A 40 -1.82 0.30 16.08
CA PRO A 40 -0.52 0.70 16.59
C PRO A 40 0.54 -0.34 16.21
N LYS A 41 1.66 0.11 15.65
CA LYS A 41 2.80 -0.75 15.36
C LYS A 41 3.62 -0.93 16.63
N SER A 42 3.75 -2.17 17.11
CA SER A 42 4.75 -2.57 18.09
C SER A 42 6.11 -2.71 17.40
N SER A 43 7.13 -1.99 17.85
CA SER A 43 8.51 -2.13 17.35
C SER A 43 9.47 -2.28 18.52
N LEU A 44 9.89 -3.51 18.81
CA LEU A 44 11.14 -3.79 19.52
C LEU A 44 12.23 -3.82 18.42
N PRO A 45 13.12 -2.82 18.31
CA PRO A 45 13.99 -2.67 17.16
C PRO A 45 15.37 -3.34 17.28
N GLN A 46 15.73 -3.93 18.44
CA GLN A 46 17.06 -4.52 18.67
C GLN A 46 17.02 -5.97 19.18
N ASP A 47 18.02 -6.77 18.80
CA ASP A 47 18.09 -8.22 19.05
C ASP A 47 18.12 -8.59 20.54
N ASP A 48 18.73 -7.76 21.39
CA ASP A 48 18.78 -7.97 22.84
C ASP A 48 17.42 -7.72 23.52
N GLU A 49 16.65 -6.75 23.01
CA GLU A 49 15.28 -6.47 23.47
C GLU A 49 14.33 -7.62 23.04
N ILE A 50 14.58 -8.21 21.88
CA ILE A 50 13.83 -9.39 21.40
C ILE A 50 14.15 -10.61 22.28
N LYS A 51 15.41 -10.83 22.64
CA LYS A 51 15.83 -11.96 23.47
C LYS A 51 15.24 -11.87 24.88
N THR A 52 15.33 -10.71 25.51
CA THR A 52 14.74 -10.45 26.85
C THR A 52 13.22 -10.56 26.82
N TYR A 53 12.57 -10.04 25.78
CA TYR A 53 11.12 -10.20 25.56
C TYR A 53 10.71 -11.67 25.47
N LEU A 54 11.41 -12.50 24.69
CA LEU A 54 11.09 -13.92 24.53
C LEU A 54 11.23 -14.70 25.83
N GLU A 55 12.22 -14.37 26.65
CA GLU A 55 12.45 -15.00 27.95
C GLU A 55 11.34 -14.64 28.98
N LEU A 56 10.93 -13.37 29.03
CA LEU A 56 9.80 -12.88 29.82
C LEU A 56 8.44 -13.43 29.33
N LEU A 57 8.29 -13.59 28.02
CA LEU A 57 7.09 -14.17 27.42
C LEU A 57 6.97 -15.66 27.77
N ASN A 58 8.04 -16.44 27.62
CA ASN A 58 8.01 -17.87 27.93
C ASN A 58 7.71 -18.14 29.40
N THR A 59 8.29 -17.35 30.31
CA THR A 59 8.01 -17.46 31.75
C THR A 59 6.56 -17.12 32.09
N SER A 60 6.01 -16.05 31.50
CA SER A 60 4.60 -15.67 31.72
C SER A 60 3.59 -16.64 31.11
N ILE A 61 3.87 -17.21 29.93
CA ILE A 61 3.02 -18.23 29.29
C ILE A 61 3.04 -19.55 30.09
N ASN A 62 4.20 -19.99 30.58
CA ASN A 62 4.31 -21.20 31.38
C ASN A 62 3.53 -21.08 32.70
N ASN A 63 3.53 -19.91 33.32
CA ASN A 63 2.72 -19.64 34.53
C ASN A 63 1.21 -19.63 34.25
N LEU A 64 0.78 -19.27 33.04
CA LEU A 64 -0.64 -19.28 32.64
C LEU A 64 -1.18 -20.70 32.39
N MET A 65 -0.35 -21.65 31.94
CA MET A 65 -0.76 -23.05 31.73
C MET A 65 -1.01 -23.83 33.03
N ILE A 66 -0.56 -23.32 34.18
CA ILE A 66 -0.72 -23.99 35.48
C ILE A 66 -2.11 -23.73 36.09
N ILE A 67 -2.83 -22.72 35.61
CA ILE A 67 -4.13 -22.31 36.17
C ILE A 67 -5.25 -22.89 35.32
N ASN A 68 -5.79 -24.03 35.74
CA ASN A 68 -7.07 -24.53 35.23
C ASN A 68 -8.20 -23.60 35.72
N GLU A 69 -9.16 -23.29 34.83
CA GLU A 69 -10.41 -22.51 34.98
C GLU A 69 -10.40 -21.04 34.46
N ASN A 70 -11.44 -20.45 33.85
CA ASN A 70 -12.74 -20.87 33.29
C ASN A 70 -13.09 -19.87 32.15
N THR A 71 -13.56 -20.36 31.00
CA THR A 71 -13.93 -19.64 29.75
C THR A 71 -12.80 -19.11 28.84
N VAL A 72 -12.94 -19.38 27.52
CA VAL A 72 -11.95 -19.08 26.46
C VAL A 72 -11.59 -17.59 26.38
N GLN A 73 -12.54 -16.70 26.66
CA GLN A 73 -12.32 -15.25 26.59
C GLN A 73 -11.34 -14.76 27.66
N THR A 74 -11.46 -15.26 28.90
CA THR A 74 -10.56 -14.85 30.00
C THR A 74 -9.13 -15.34 29.76
N PHE A 75 -8.98 -16.48 29.08
CA PHE A 75 -7.68 -16.98 28.64
C PHE A 75 -7.04 -16.08 27.57
N TYR A 76 -7.85 -15.63 26.60
CA TYR A 76 -7.42 -14.67 25.58
C TYR A 76 -6.98 -13.35 26.19
N ASP A 77 -7.74 -12.79 27.12
CA ASP A 77 -7.41 -11.52 27.76
C ASP A 77 -6.12 -11.64 28.60
N LYS A 78 -5.91 -12.77 29.27
CA LYS A 78 -4.66 -13.07 29.99
C LYS A 78 -3.46 -13.21 29.05
N LEU A 79 -3.62 -13.83 27.89
CA LEU A 79 -2.56 -13.91 26.86
C LEU A 79 -2.21 -12.52 26.32
N ILE A 80 -3.20 -11.70 26.00
CA ILE A 80 -2.98 -10.32 25.55
C ILE A 80 -2.25 -9.53 26.63
N HIS A 81 -2.64 -9.68 27.89
CA HIS A 81 -1.98 -9.03 29.02
C HIS A 81 -0.53 -9.49 29.19
N ALA A 82 -0.25 -10.79 29.10
CA ALA A 82 1.10 -11.34 29.18
C ALA A 82 2.00 -10.81 28.06
N ILE A 83 1.52 -10.81 26.81
CA ILE A 83 2.21 -10.27 25.64
C ILE A 83 2.49 -8.77 25.82
N THR A 84 1.49 -8.00 26.26
CA THR A 84 1.64 -6.55 26.41
C THR A 84 2.60 -6.20 27.55
N THR A 85 2.56 -6.92 28.66
CA THR A 85 3.40 -6.68 29.84
C THR A 85 4.86 -7.05 29.57
N SER A 86 5.12 -8.21 28.97
CA SER A 86 6.49 -8.61 28.60
C SER A 86 7.10 -7.64 27.60
N GLN A 87 6.31 -7.13 26.65
CA GLN A 87 6.74 -6.12 25.71
C GLN A 87 7.11 -4.79 26.38
N GLN A 88 6.30 -4.34 27.35
CA GLN A 88 6.56 -3.09 28.08
C GLN A 88 7.81 -3.18 28.96
N LEU A 89 8.07 -4.33 29.58
CA LEU A 89 9.24 -4.56 30.44
C LEU A 89 10.53 -4.72 29.64
N ALA A 90 10.47 -5.34 28.47
CA ALA A 90 11.63 -5.46 27.58
C ALA A 90 11.98 -4.13 26.89
N TYR A 91 11.03 -3.20 26.81
CA TYR A 91 11.24 -1.90 26.20
C TYR A 91 12.08 -0.98 27.10
N ASN A 92 13.35 -0.76 26.73
CA ASN A 92 14.25 0.11 27.47
C ASN A 92 14.44 1.48 26.75
N PRO A 93 13.80 2.57 27.22
CA PRO A 93 13.86 3.86 26.55
C PRO A 93 15.24 4.53 26.58
N ALA A 94 16.16 4.08 27.43
CA ALA A 94 17.50 4.64 27.57
C ALA A 94 18.46 4.23 26.43
N ASN A 95 18.21 3.09 25.77
CA ASN A 95 19.09 2.52 24.74
C ASN A 95 18.70 2.88 23.31
N GLN A 96 17.69 3.72 23.11
CA GLN A 96 17.56 4.44 21.84
C GLN A 96 18.69 5.47 21.75
N SER A 97 19.88 5.00 21.37
CA SER A 97 20.93 5.85 20.81
C SER A 97 20.29 6.59 19.64
N LYS A 98 19.80 7.80 19.91
CA LYS A 98 19.48 8.75 18.85
C LYS A 98 20.74 8.82 18.01
N ASN A 99 20.70 8.34 16.77
CA ASN A 99 21.82 8.39 15.84
C ASN A 99 22.48 9.77 15.96
N LYS A 100 23.58 9.85 16.71
CA LYS A 100 24.24 11.12 17.01
C LYS A 100 24.89 11.52 15.69
N ILE A 101 24.26 12.45 15.00
CA ILE A 101 24.77 12.98 13.73
C ILE A 101 26.16 13.61 13.92
N ILE A 102 26.40 14.16 15.11
CA ILE A 102 27.65 14.84 15.47
C ILE A 102 28.54 13.86 16.25
N ASN A 103 29.77 13.71 15.80
CA ASN A 103 30.77 12.84 16.42
C ASN A 103 31.26 13.44 17.76
N ASP A 104 31.67 12.59 18.71
CA ASP A 104 32.08 13.02 20.05
C ASP A 104 33.27 13.99 20.01
N ARG A 105 34.22 13.80 19.07
CA ARG A 105 35.32 14.75 18.80
C ARG A 105 34.83 16.19 18.55
N THR A 106 33.74 16.33 17.80
CA THR A 106 33.19 17.61 17.36
C THR A 106 32.40 18.24 18.50
N MET A 107 31.72 17.40 19.30
CA MET A 107 31.06 17.82 20.53
C MET A 107 32.05 18.38 21.55
N ASP A 108 33.23 17.77 21.72
CA ASP A 108 34.23 18.26 22.67
C ASP A 108 34.83 19.61 22.23
N LEU A 109 35.08 19.79 20.94
CA LEU A 109 35.49 21.10 20.40
C LEU A 109 34.39 22.16 20.56
N LEU A 110 33.11 21.78 20.43
CA LEU A 110 31.98 22.69 20.67
C LEU A 110 31.85 23.07 22.14
N LYS A 111 32.04 22.12 23.07
CA LYS A 111 32.08 22.40 24.51
C LYS A 111 33.22 23.35 24.85
N ARG A 112 34.43 23.08 24.36
CA ARG A 112 35.61 23.94 24.57
C ARG A 112 35.39 25.35 24.02
N LYS A 113 34.81 25.46 22.82
CA LYS A 113 34.43 26.74 22.23
C LYS A 113 33.42 27.50 23.10
N TYR A 114 32.43 26.82 23.66
CA TYR A 114 31.44 27.41 24.55
C TYR A 114 32.04 27.88 25.89
N GLU A 115 32.95 27.11 26.49
CA GLU A 115 33.69 27.51 27.69
C GLU A 115 34.49 28.78 27.48
N LEU A 116 35.26 28.86 26.38
CA LEU A 116 36.03 30.06 26.03
C LEU A 116 35.14 31.26 25.73
N GLN A 117 33.94 31.05 25.20
CA GLN A 117 33.00 32.15 24.95
C GLN A 117 32.54 32.83 26.24
N LYS A 118 32.36 32.04 27.31
CA LYS A 118 31.88 32.51 28.62
C LYS A 118 32.89 33.38 29.36
N ILE A 119 34.19 33.07 29.25
CA ILE A 119 35.23 33.78 30.00
C ILE A 119 35.36 35.23 29.49
N LYS A 120 35.34 36.20 30.41
CA LYS A 120 35.57 37.65 30.13
C LYS A 120 36.40 38.26 31.27
N PRO A 121 37.42 39.11 30.98
CA PRO A 121 37.92 39.51 29.66
C PRO A 121 38.77 38.41 28.98
N LYS A 122 38.85 38.43 27.64
CA LYS A 122 39.58 37.41 26.86
C LYS A 122 40.99 37.87 26.50
N THR A 123 41.99 37.05 26.84
CA THR A 123 43.40 37.23 26.44
C THR A 123 43.58 37.05 24.93
N ARG A 124 44.63 37.62 24.33
CA ARG A 124 44.94 37.47 22.89
C ARG A 124 45.06 36.00 22.46
N SER A 125 45.68 35.16 23.29
CA SER A 125 45.78 33.72 23.05
C SER A 125 44.39 33.04 22.97
N MET A 126 43.49 33.35 23.92
CA MET A 126 42.12 32.81 23.92
C MET A 126 41.29 33.27 22.72
N LYS A 127 41.52 34.49 22.22
CA LYS A 127 40.88 34.98 20.98
C LYS A 127 41.37 34.21 19.75
N ASN A 128 42.66 33.90 19.68
CA ASN A 128 43.24 33.09 18.61
C ASN A 128 42.73 31.64 18.67
N GLU A 129 42.70 31.03 19.86
CA GLU A 129 42.14 29.70 20.10
C GLU A 129 40.67 29.65 19.68
N LEU A 130 39.87 30.64 20.08
CA LEU A 130 38.47 30.72 19.72
C LEU A 130 38.28 30.83 18.19
N SER A 131 39.08 31.63 17.50
CA SER A 131 39.08 31.74 16.03
C SER A 131 39.40 30.40 15.35
N ALA A 132 40.41 29.68 15.85
CA ALA A 132 40.76 28.35 15.36
C ALA A 132 39.62 27.34 15.61
N LEU A 133 39.00 27.37 16.79
CA LEU A 133 37.86 26.52 17.14
C LEU A 133 36.63 26.79 16.28
N TYR A 134 36.34 28.04 15.90
CA TYR A 134 35.26 28.33 14.94
C TYR A 134 35.49 27.65 13.60
N LYS A 135 36.71 27.72 13.06
CA LYS A 135 37.07 27.08 11.79
C LYS A 135 37.00 25.56 11.89
N LEU A 136 37.58 24.98 12.93
CA LEU A 136 37.61 23.53 13.15
C LEU A 136 36.22 22.95 13.39
N THR A 137 35.42 23.56 14.28
CA THR A 137 34.05 23.09 14.56
C THR A 137 33.18 23.16 13.31
N SER A 138 33.27 24.22 12.50
CA SER A 138 32.54 24.31 11.24
C SER A 138 32.96 23.26 10.22
N LYS A 139 34.27 22.99 10.11
CA LYS A 139 34.81 21.96 9.20
C LYS A 139 34.33 20.56 9.60
N TYR A 140 34.46 20.21 10.88
CA TYR A 140 34.08 18.88 11.37
C TYR A 140 32.57 18.67 11.40
N LEU A 141 31.77 19.69 11.74
CA LEU A 141 30.32 19.59 11.60
C LEU A 141 29.93 19.23 10.15
N LYS A 142 30.49 19.94 9.16
CA LYS A 142 30.20 19.63 7.75
C LYS A 142 30.56 18.18 7.40
N ALA A 143 31.75 17.73 7.80
CA ALA A 143 32.20 16.37 7.56
C ALA A 143 31.30 15.32 8.24
N ASP A 144 30.92 15.53 9.50
CA ASP A 144 30.07 14.61 10.25
C ASP A 144 28.66 14.50 9.60
N TYR A 145 28.09 15.62 9.12
CA TYR A 145 26.81 15.61 8.39
C TYR A 145 26.91 14.93 7.02
N GLU A 146 28.04 15.08 6.32
CA GLU A 146 28.30 14.40 5.04
C GLU A 146 28.44 12.89 5.22
N GLU A 147 29.18 12.46 6.24
CA GLU A 147 29.34 11.06 6.61
C GLU A 147 28.02 10.43 7.02
N HIS A 148 27.25 11.10 7.89
CA HIS A 148 25.91 10.66 8.26
C HIS A 148 25.00 10.52 7.04
N ARG A 149 25.03 11.49 6.11
CA ARG A 149 24.25 11.43 4.87
C ARG A 149 24.63 10.22 4.02
N LYS A 150 25.93 9.96 3.85
CA LYS A 150 26.44 8.83 3.10
C LYS A 150 25.98 7.51 3.70
N ASN A 151 26.11 7.35 5.02
CA ASN A 151 25.73 6.12 5.74
C ASN A 151 24.23 5.82 5.60
N ILE A 152 23.36 6.84 5.69
CA ILE A 152 21.91 6.65 5.49
C ILE A 152 21.58 6.24 4.05
N ILE A 153 22.23 6.85 3.05
CA ILE A 153 22.02 6.47 1.65
C ILE A 153 22.50 5.04 1.41
N GLU A 154 23.69 4.68 1.89
CA GLU A 154 24.28 3.35 1.75
C GLU A 154 23.43 2.27 2.42
N LYS A 155 22.93 2.54 3.64
CA LYS A 155 21.95 1.68 4.33
C LYS A 155 20.71 1.43 3.47
N HIS A 156 20.16 2.48 2.85
CA HIS A 156 18.96 2.34 2.04
C HIS A 156 19.19 1.66 0.68
N LEU A 157 20.39 1.81 0.09
CA LEU A 157 20.82 1.10 -1.11
C LEU A 157 21.00 -0.39 -0.84
N THR A 158 21.73 -0.75 0.22
CA THR A 158 21.97 -2.15 0.62
C THR A 158 20.68 -2.86 1.03
N SER A 159 19.76 -2.17 1.72
CA SER A 159 18.47 -2.72 2.14
C SER A 159 17.42 -2.78 1.00
N ASN A 160 17.82 -2.46 -0.23
CA ASN A 160 16.97 -2.40 -1.44
C ASN A 160 15.69 -1.57 -1.25
N SER A 161 15.81 -0.48 -0.49
CA SER A 161 14.69 0.35 -0.04
C SER A 161 14.56 1.62 -0.87
N SER A 162 13.36 2.23 -0.89
CA SER A 162 13.10 3.41 -1.71
C SER A 162 13.94 4.63 -1.28
N MET A 163 14.60 5.29 -2.23
CA MET A 163 15.37 6.52 -1.99
C MET A 163 14.54 7.65 -1.37
N LYS A 164 13.22 7.68 -1.59
CA LYS A 164 12.30 8.62 -0.95
C LYS A 164 12.26 8.45 0.58
N LYS A 165 12.49 7.24 1.09
CA LYS A 165 12.63 6.98 2.54
C LYS A 165 13.92 7.61 3.07
N ALA A 166 15.05 7.41 2.37
CA ALA A 166 16.33 8.00 2.74
C ALA A 166 16.25 9.53 2.86
N TYR A 167 15.67 10.21 1.85
CA TYR A 167 15.47 11.66 1.91
C TYR A 167 14.53 12.11 3.02
N LYS A 168 13.55 11.28 3.40
CA LYS A 168 12.64 11.58 4.51
C LYS A 168 13.35 11.47 5.86
N GLU A 169 14.26 10.51 6.02
CA GLU A 169 15.10 10.34 7.22
C GLU A 169 16.15 11.45 7.34
N LEU A 170 16.77 11.84 6.23
CA LEU A 170 17.73 12.95 6.17
C LEU A 170 17.10 14.35 6.35
N ARG A 171 15.77 14.43 6.45
CA ARG A 171 15.06 15.70 6.49
C ARG A 171 15.22 16.34 7.87
N THR A 172 15.95 17.45 7.94
CA THR A 172 16.21 18.21 9.18
C THR A 172 14.99 18.94 9.74
N HIS A 173 14.02 19.29 8.89
CA HIS A 173 12.82 20.01 9.28
C HIS A 173 11.61 19.51 8.48
N LYS A 174 10.46 19.42 9.13
CA LYS A 174 9.19 19.17 8.44
C LYS A 174 8.55 20.53 8.18
N SER A 175 8.44 20.94 6.91
CA SER A 175 7.63 22.09 6.55
C SER A 175 6.19 21.83 7.02
N TRP A 176 5.74 22.66 7.95
CA TRP A 176 4.34 22.67 8.37
C TRP A 176 3.53 23.46 7.34
N ILE A 177 2.23 23.20 7.26
CA ILE A 177 1.32 23.97 6.40
C ILE A 177 1.32 25.42 6.87
N THR A 178 1.85 26.32 6.05
CA THR A 178 2.02 27.75 6.37
C THR A 178 0.70 28.51 6.33
N SER A 179 -0.23 28.09 5.46
CA SER A 179 -1.57 28.64 5.39
C SER A 179 -2.55 27.63 4.79
N LEU A 180 -3.82 27.75 5.17
CA LEU A 180 -4.93 26.99 4.61
C LEU A 180 -6.01 27.98 4.17
N HIS A 181 -6.49 27.85 2.94
CA HIS A 181 -7.61 28.64 2.45
C HIS A 181 -8.92 27.94 2.83
N ASP A 182 -9.75 28.64 3.58
CA ASP A 182 -11.19 28.37 3.62
C ASP A 182 -11.86 29.15 2.48
N SER A 183 -13.05 28.71 2.08
CA SER A 183 -13.93 29.30 1.06
C SER A 183 -14.06 30.83 1.10
N THR A 184 -13.77 31.46 2.25
CA THR A 184 -13.86 32.91 2.45
C THR A 184 -12.62 33.56 3.07
N ASN A 185 -11.66 32.82 3.66
CA ASN A 185 -10.53 33.42 4.39
C ASN A 185 -9.27 32.54 4.38
N MET A 186 -8.09 33.16 4.36
CA MET A 186 -6.80 32.47 4.49
C MET A 186 -6.35 32.44 5.96
N VAL A 187 -6.08 31.23 6.46
CA VAL A 187 -5.73 30.99 7.86
C VAL A 187 -4.29 30.52 7.97
N HIS A 188 -3.49 31.23 8.77
CA HIS A 188 -2.06 30.94 8.99
C HIS A 188 -1.77 30.23 10.32
N ASN A 189 -2.71 30.32 11.27
CA ASN A 189 -2.52 29.79 12.61
C ASN A 189 -2.72 28.28 12.66
N ARG A 190 -1.76 27.55 13.25
CA ARG A 190 -1.78 26.08 13.36
C ARG A 190 -3.06 25.54 14.00
N ARG A 191 -3.57 26.18 15.06
CA ARG A 191 -4.80 25.74 15.74
C ARG A 191 -6.01 25.83 14.82
N ASP A 192 -6.11 26.92 14.08
CA ASP A 192 -7.27 27.20 13.24
C ASP A 192 -7.22 26.36 11.95
N ILE A 193 -6.02 26.12 11.39
CA ILE A 193 -5.80 25.13 10.32
C ILE A 193 -6.26 23.72 10.77
N LEU A 194 -5.91 23.31 12.00
CA LEU A 194 -6.35 22.03 12.56
C LEU A 194 -7.86 21.97 12.76
N LYS A 195 -8.48 23.05 13.25
CA LYS A 195 -9.95 23.14 13.39
C LYS A 195 -10.66 23.01 12.04
N ILE A 196 -10.22 23.74 11.01
CA ILE A 196 -10.80 23.68 9.66
C ILE A 196 -10.66 22.27 9.09
N ALA A 197 -9.45 21.69 9.14
CA ALA A 197 -9.23 20.33 8.66
C ALA A 197 -10.11 19.31 9.41
N THR A 198 -10.24 19.45 10.73
CA THR A 198 -11.06 18.55 11.56
C THR A 198 -12.55 18.69 11.22
N ALA A 199 -13.04 19.92 11.04
CA ALA A 199 -14.43 20.18 10.65
C ALA A 199 -14.74 19.62 9.26
N PHE A 200 -13.84 19.82 8.29
CA PHE A 200 -13.95 19.27 6.95
C PHE A 200 -14.08 17.75 6.97
N TYR A 201 -13.16 17.04 7.63
CA TYR A 201 -13.22 15.57 7.69
C TYR A 201 -14.39 15.07 8.53
N LYS A 202 -14.76 15.75 9.63
CA LYS A 202 -15.97 15.39 10.39
C LYS A 202 -17.21 15.48 9.51
N LYS A 203 -17.38 16.56 8.74
CA LYS A 203 -18.50 16.73 7.80
C LYS A 203 -18.47 15.66 6.70
N LEU A 204 -17.30 15.43 6.10
CA LEU A 204 -17.12 14.43 5.03
C LEU A 204 -17.51 13.01 5.47
N TYR A 205 -17.32 12.67 6.75
CA TYR A 205 -17.59 11.34 7.28
C TYR A 205 -18.90 11.22 8.06
N SER A 206 -19.51 12.31 8.52
CA SER A 206 -20.81 12.28 9.22
C SER A 206 -21.98 11.89 8.32
N GLU A 207 -21.90 12.14 7.01
CA GLU A 207 -23.00 11.97 6.05
C GLU A 207 -23.15 10.52 5.51
N SER A 208 -22.40 9.53 6.02
CA SER A 208 -22.32 8.18 5.43
C SER A 208 -23.03 7.04 6.18
N ARG A 209 -23.82 7.35 7.21
CA ARG A 209 -24.31 6.34 8.18
C ARG A 209 -25.78 5.90 8.05
N VAL A 210 -26.40 6.03 6.87
CA VAL A 210 -27.81 5.62 6.67
C VAL A 210 -27.91 4.46 5.67
N GLU A 211 -28.30 3.31 6.25
CA GLU A 211 -29.15 2.21 5.76
C GLU A 211 -28.86 1.56 4.40
N ASN A 212 -28.62 0.25 4.42
CA ASN A 212 -29.12 -0.77 3.48
C ASN A 212 -28.73 -2.16 4.00
N VAL A 213 -29.48 -2.67 4.98
CA VAL A 213 -29.54 -4.11 5.28
C VAL A 213 -30.93 -4.56 4.86
N THR A 214 -31.03 -5.00 3.61
CA THR A 214 -32.23 -5.67 3.10
C THR A 214 -31.78 -6.91 2.35
N HIS A 215 -31.92 -8.04 3.05
CA HIS A 215 -32.17 -9.40 2.57
C HIS A 215 -31.50 -9.82 1.26
N MET A 216 -30.39 -10.56 1.38
CA MET A 216 -30.01 -11.54 0.37
C MET A 216 -30.79 -12.83 0.65
N ASN A 217 -31.74 -13.14 -0.22
CA ASN A 217 -32.40 -14.45 -0.26
C ASN A 217 -31.40 -15.49 -0.76
N ASP A 218 -31.33 -16.59 -0.01
CA ASP A 218 -30.62 -17.81 -0.35
C ASP A 218 -31.08 -18.36 -1.70
N ILE A 219 -30.13 -18.53 -2.64
CA ILE A 219 -30.29 -19.46 -3.75
C ILE A 219 -29.36 -20.63 -3.45
N ALA A 220 -29.95 -21.69 -2.92
CA ALA A 220 -29.33 -22.98 -2.70
C ALA A 220 -28.85 -23.56 -4.04
N TYR A 221 -27.55 -23.80 -4.15
CA TYR A 221 -27.00 -24.69 -5.17
C TYR A 221 -26.83 -26.07 -4.53
N ASN A 222 -27.82 -26.93 -4.74
CA ASN A 222 -27.67 -28.37 -4.64
C ASN A 222 -27.07 -28.85 -5.95
N GLU A 223 -25.80 -29.23 -5.94
CA GLU A 223 -25.18 -30.26 -6.80
C GLU A 223 -23.73 -30.42 -6.34
N GLU A 224 -23.38 -31.64 -5.90
CA GLU A 224 -22.01 -31.99 -5.50
C GLU A 224 -21.07 -31.95 -6.71
N PRO A 225 -19.95 -31.20 -6.68
CA PRO A 225 -18.98 -31.26 -7.75
C PRO A 225 -18.01 -32.42 -7.53
N SER A 226 -17.93 -33.26 -8.56
CA SER A 226 -16.89 -34.26 -8.80
C SER A 226 -15.50 -33.76 -8.39
N HIS A 227 -14.81 -34.56 -7.58
CA HIS A 227 -13.45 -34.33 -7.08
C HIS A 227 -12.46 -33.85 -8.16
N THR A 228 -12.25 -32.54 -8.26
CA THR A 228 -11.03 -31.99 -8.88
C THR A 228 -9.93 -31.96 -7.83
N GLU A 229 -8.86 -32.73 -8.06
CA GLU A 229 -7.70 -32.87 -7.17
C GLU A 229 -7.16 -31.51 -6.72
N TYR A 230 -7.08 -31.34 -5.41
CA TYR A 230 -6.47 -30.20 -4.76
C TYR A 230 -4.94 -30.29 -4.89
N ILE A 231 -4.34 -29.34 -5.60
CA ILE A 231 -2.88 -29.23 -5.68
C ILE A 231 -2.42 -28.26 -4.59
N PRO A 232 -1.77 -28.72 -3.50
CA PRO A 232 -1.24 -27.82 -2.48
C PRO A 232 -0.18 -26.85 -3.04
N PHE A 233 0.04 -25.74 -2.34
CA PHE A 233 1.13 -24.80 -2.67
C PHE A 233 2.49 -25.40 -2.34
N ASP A 234 3.40 -25.37 -3.31
CA ASP A 234 4.76 -25.84 -3.09
C ASP A 234 5.58 -24.81 -2.28
N ILE A 235 6.48 -25.31 -1.43
CA ILE A 235 7.35 -24.49 -0.57
C ILE A 235 8.19 -23.54 -1.43
N THR A 236 8.66 -24.00 -2.60
CA THR A 236 9.45 -23.17 -3.52
C THR A 236 8.62 -22.02 -4.10
N GLU A 237 7.33 -22.25 -4.36
CA GLU A 237 6.39 -21.26 -4.86
C GLU A 237 6.22 -20.12 -3.84
N VAL A 238 6.00 -20.50 -2.57
CA VAL A 238 5.86 -19.57 -1.44
C VAL A 238 7.15 -18.76 -1.23
N LEU A 239 8.31 -19.41 -1.22
CA LEU A 239 9.60 -18.73 -1.07
C LEU A 239 9.90 -17.77 -2.22
N SER A 240 9.53 -18.13 -3.45
CA SER A 240 9.69 -17.27 -4.62
C SER A 240 8.86 -16.00 -4.50
N GLU A 241 7.67 -16.08 -3.91
CA GLU A 241 6.76 -14.95 -3.75
C GLU A 241 7.19 -14.05 -2.58
N ILE A 242 7.66 -14.64 -1.47
CA ILE A 242 8.23 -13.90 -0.34
C ILE A 242 9.42 -13.04 -0.80
N LYS A 243 10.30 -13.57 -1.66
CA LYS A 243 11.44 -12.81 -2.21
C LYS A 243 11.05 -11.60 -3.06
N LYS A 244 9.87 -11.60 -3.68
CA LYS A 244 9.35 -10.47 -4.47
C LYS A 244 8.71 -9.38 -3.62
N LEU A 245 8.37 -9.67 -2.37
CA LEU A 245 7.77 -8.70 -1.47
C LEU A 245 8.76 -7.57 -1.18
N LYS A 246 8.23 -6.34 -1.06
CA LYS A 246 9.06 -5.18 -0.73
C LYS A 246 9.49 -5.26 0.74
N ASN A 247 10.78 -5.10 1.00
CA ASN A 247 11.33 -4.98 2.35
C ASN A 247 10.58 -3.92 3.18
N ASP A 248 10.36 -4.22 4.47
CA ASP A 248 9.58 -3.46 5.45
C ASP A 248 8.07 -3.31 5.17
N LYS A 249 7.52 -4.10 4.25
CA LYS A 249 6.07 -4.20 4.07
C LYS A 249 5.66 -5.62 4.39
N SER A 250 4.98 -5.79 5.52
CA SER A 250 4.22 -7.01 5.74
C SER A 250 3.20 -7.13 4.59
N PRO A 251 3.18 -8.26 3.86
CA PRO A 251 2.02 -8.57 3.03
C PRO A 251 0.81 -8.51 3.97
N GLY A 252 -0.28 -7.87 3.55
CA GLY A 252 -1.52 -7.95 4.33
C GLY A 252 -1.88 -9.43 4.55
N SER A 253 -2.74 -9.73 5.52
CA SER A 253 -3.19 -11.09 5.86
C SER A 253 -3.40 -11.98 4.64
N ASP A 254 -3.92 -11.39 3.57
CA ASP A 254 -4.34 -12.09 2.36
C ASP A 254 -3.39 -11.90 1.17
N LYS A 255 -2.40 -11.00 1.24
CA LYS A 255 -1.62 -10.61 0.05
C LYS A 255 -0.73 -11.72 -0.48
N LEU A 256 -0.08 -12.48 0.40
CA LEU A 256 0.76 -13.61 0.00
C LEU A 256 -0.07 -14.72 -0.65
N PHE A 257 -1.24 -14.98 -0.08
CA PHE A 257 -2.14 -16.02 -0.55
C PHE A 257 -2.82 -15.62 -1.86
N ALA A 258 -3.27 -14.37 -1.98
CA ALA A 258 -3.83 -13.81 -3.20
C ALA A 258 -2.83 -13.79 -4.37
N SER A 259 -1.56 -13.43 -4.13
CA SER A 259 -0.52 -13.46 -5.18
C SER A 259 -0.23 -14.87 -5.69
N LEU A 260 -0.35 -15.86 -4.80
CA LEU A 260 -0.12 -17.27 -5.15
C LEU A 260 -1.25 -17.83 -5.99
N ILE A 261 -2.50 -17.52 -5.62
CA ILE A 261 -3.69 -17.83 -6.41
C ILE A 261 -3.62 -17.13 -7.77
N GLU A 262 -3.26 -15.84 -7.79
CA GLU A 262 -3.07 -15.08 -9.03
C GLU A 262 -2.08 -15.79 -9.95
N LYS A 263 -0.91 -16.20 -9.45
CA LYS A 263 0.11 -16.89 -10.25
C LYS A 263 -0.40 -18.17 -10.91
N ARG A 264 -1.23 -18.95 -10.21
CA ARG A 264 -1.80 -20.21 -10.73
C ARG A 264 -2.90 -20.00 -11.75
N ILE A 265 -3.77 -19.03 -11.51
CA ILE A 265 -4.92 -18.76 -12.38
C ILE A 265 -4.50 -17.93 -13.61
N LYS A 266 -3.47 -17.09 -13.47
CA LYS A 266 -3.02 -16.15 -14.51
C LYS A 266 -2.74 -16.83 -15.84
N GLY A 267 -2.08 -17.99 -15.85
CA GLY A 267 -1.80 -18.72 -17.10
C GLY A 267 -3.08 -19.13 -17.84
N THR A 268 -4.06 -19.69 -17.13
CA THR A 268 -5.35 -20.07 -17.71
C THR A 268 -6.13 -18.86 -18.20
N ILE A 269 -6.16 -17.78 -17.41
CA ILE A 269 -6.80 -16.53 -17.81
C ILE A 269 -6.11 -15.97 -19.05
N GLU A 270 -4.79 -15.80 -19.07
CA GLU A 270 -4.06 -15.21 -20.19
C GLU A 270 -4.26 -15.98 -21.50
N SER A 271 -4.34 -17.32 -21.45
CA SER A 271 -4.63 -18.16 -22.62
C SER A 271 -6.06 -18.04 -23.12
N SER A 272 -7.01 -17.79 -22.23
CA SER A 272 -8.43 -17.60 -22.56
C SER A 272 -8.78 -16.17 -22.99
N GLN A 273 -7.87 -15.21 -22.76
CA GLN A 273 -8.11 -13.81 -23.10
C GLN A 273 -7.92 -13.56 -24.61
N PRO A 274 -8.87 -12.85 -25.25
CA PRO A 274 -8.76 -12.45 -26.65
C PRO A 274 -7.45 -11.71 -26.95
N ILE A 275 -6.89 -11.88 -28.15
CA ILE A 275 -5.61 -11.27 -28.55
C ILE A 275 -5.73 -9.73 -28.57
N GLU A 276 -6.93 -9.23 -28.83
CA GLU A 276 -7.30 -7.82 -28.94
C GLU A 276 -7.25 -7.08 -27.59
N GLN A 277 -7.33 -7.83 -26.48
CA GLN A 277 -7.22 -7.28 -25.14
C GLN A 277 -5.76 -6.99 -24.81
N ALA A 278 -5.31 -5.76 -25.05
CA ALA A 278 -3.95 -5.33 -24.74
C ALA A 278 -3.76 -4.83 -23.30
N GLY A 279 -4.84 -4.48 -22.60
CA GLY A 279 -4.78 -3.91 -21.25
C GLY A 279 -4.36 -4.94 -20.18
N PHE A 280 -3.42 -4.57 -19.32
CA PHE A 280 -2.95 -5.36 -18.16
C PHE A 280 -2.35 -6.74 -18.49
N ARG A 281 -1.91 -6.98 -19.74
CA ARG A 281 -1.20 -8.21 -20.13
C ARG A 281 0.28 -7.94 -20.39
N SER A 282 1.13 -8.88 -20.02
CA SER A 282 2.56 -8.80 -20.35
C SER A 282 2.77 -9.10 -21.83
N GLY A 283 3.54 -8.24 -22.52
CA GLY A 283 3.91 -8.45 -23.92
C GLY A 283 2.91 -7.92 -24.95
N PHE A 284 1.80 -7.31 -24.52
CA PHE A 284 0.81 -6.70 -25.40
C PHE A 284 0.90 -5.17 -25.34
N SER A 285 0.71 -4.50 -26.48
CA SER A 285 0.78 -3.05 -26.63
C SER A 285 -0.46 -2.52 -27.34
N THR A 286 -0.84 -1.27 -27.06
CA THR A 286 -1.95 -0.60 -27.75
C THR A 286 -1.55 -0.08 -29.13
N ILE A 287 -0.27 -0.17 -29.50
CA ILE A 287 0.25 0.34 -30.78
C ILE A 287 -0.41 -0.35 -31.96
N ASP A 288 -0.53 -1.69 -31.93
CA ASP A 288 -1.13 -2.46 -33.02
C ASP A 288 -2.61 -2.14 -33.19
N ASN A 289 -3.33 -1.95 -32.08
CA ASN A 289 -4.74 -1.56 -32.08
C ASN A 289 -4.96 -0.15 -32.69
N ILE A 290 -4.06 0.80 -32.40
CA ILE A 290 -4.11 2.15 -32.98
C ILE A 290 -3.86 2.07 -34.50
N HIS A 291 -2.84 1.32 -34.90
CA HIS A 291 -2.48 1.16 -36.31
C HIS A 291 -3.62 0.53 -37.13
N ALA A 292 -4.32 -0.46 -36.57
CA ALA A 292 -5.48 -1.07 -37.22
C ALA A 292 -6.61 -0.05 -37.48
N ILE A 293 -6.86 0.87 -36.55
CA ILE A 293 -7.85 1.94 -36.70
C ILE A 293 -7.40 2.94 -37.78
N GLU A 294 -6.11 3.28 -37.84
CA GLU A 294 -5.55 4.19 -38.85
C GLU A 294 -5.76 3.63 -40.27
N ILE A 295 -5.41 2.35 -40.49
CA ILE A 295 -5.63 1.68 -41.78
C ILE A 295 -7.12 1.68 -42.17
N LEU A 296 -8.00 1.47 -41.19
CA LEU A 296 -9.44 1.48 -41.42
C LEU A 296 -9.93 2.87 -41.88
N ILE A 297 -9.43 3.93 -41.25
CA ILE A 297 -9.74 5.31 -41.64
C ILE A 297 -9.26 5.58 -43.07
N GLU A 298 -8.02 5.21 -43.38
CA GLU A 298 -7.41 5.42 -44.70
C GLU A 298 -8.21 4.71 -45.81
N LYS A 299 -8.55 3.43 -45.63
CA LYS A 299 -9.34 2.68 -46.62
C LYS A 299 -10.72 3.30 -46.87
N PHE A 300 -11.42 3.73 -45.82
CA PHE A 300 -12.74 4.31 -45.99
C PHE A 300 -12.67 5.70 -46.66
N GLN A 301 -11.60 6.47 -46.42
CA GLN A 301 -11.31 7.69 -47.16
C GLN A 301 -11.02 7.41 -48.64
N GLU A 302 -10.21 6.39 -48.95
CA GLU A 302 -9.86 5.98 -50.32
C GLU A 302 -11.12 5.63 -51.14
N TYR A 303 -12.03 4.85 -50.57
CA TYR A 303 -13.30 4.47 -51.22
C TYR A 303 -14.40 5.53 -51.12
N ARG A 304 -14.13 6.70 -50.53
CA ARG A 304 -15.10 7.78 -50.27
C ARG A 304 -16.37 7.29 -49.57
N LYS A 305 -16.24 6.35 -48.63
CA LYS A 305 -17.34 5.84 -47.83
C LYS A 305 -17.31 6.49 -46.44
N PRO A 306 -18.47 6.92 -45.89
CA PRO A 306 -18.50 7.46 -44.54
C PRO A 306 -18.18 6.38 -43.51
N LEU A 307 -17.14 6.60 -42.71
CA LEU A 307 -16.78 5.76 -41.55
C LEU A 307 -17.26 6.44 -40.27
N TYR A 308 -17.99 5.69 -39.45
CA TYR A 308 -18.43 6.13 -38.12
C TYR A 308 -17.76 5.26 -37.07
N ILE A 309 -16.98 5.88 -36.17
CA ILE A 309 -16.29 5.21 -35.07
C ILE A 309 -16.97 5.60 -33.76
N GLY A 310 -17.46 4.61 -33.01
CA GLY A 310 -18.05 4.79 -31.70
C GLY A 310 -17.06 4.45 -30.59
N PHE A 311 -16.77 5.40 -29.70
CA PHE A 311 -15.96 5.17 -28.50
C PHE A 311 -16.87 4.90 -27.30
N ILE A 312 -16.76 3.72 -26.72
CA ILE A 312 -17.51 3.34 -25.51
C ILE A 312 -16.58 3.45 -24.30
N ASP A 313 -16.84 4.44 -23.44
CA ASP A 313 -16.13 4.58 -22.16
C ASP A 313 -16.96 3.99 -21.01
N TYR A 314 -16.41 2.97 -20.34
CA TYR A 314 -17.05 2.34 -19.20
C TYR A 314 -16.76 3.11 -17.91
N LYS A 315 -17.79 3.74 -17.34
CA LYS A 315 -17.68 4.51 -16.10
C LYS A 315 -17.41 3.59 -14.90
N LYS A 316 -16.13 3.47 -14.50
CA LYS A 316 -15.64 2.62 -13.39
C LYS A 316 -16.02 1.13 -13.55
N ALA A 317 -15.35 0.47 -14.49
CA ALA A 317 -15.49 -0.96 -14.76
C ALA A 317 -15.55 -1.86 -13.51
N PHE A 318 -14.78 -1.56 -12.46
CA PHE A 318 -14.76 -2.37 -11.23
C PHE A 318 -15.91 -2.12 -10.26
N ASP A 319 -16.52 -0.93 -10.27
CA ASP A 319 -17.58 -0.58 -9.31
C ASP A 319 -18.97 -1.06 -9.80
N SER A 320 -19.10 -1.37 -11.10
CA SER A 320 -20.36 -1.81 -11.72
C SER A 320 -20.48 -3.32 -11.91
N LEU A 321 -19.42 -4.08 -11.63
CA LEU A 321 -19.43 -5.53 -11.77
C LEU A 321 -20.17 -6.18 -10.58
N THR A 322 -21.08 -7.11 -10.88
CA THR A 322 -21.67 -7.97 -9.85
C THR A 322 -20.76 -9.16 -9.58
N TYR A 323 -20.59 -9.53 -8.31
CA TYR A 323 -19.77 -10.68 -7.94
C TYR A 323 -20.26 -11.98 -8.59
N GLN A 324 -21.57 -12.15 -8.75
CA GLN A 324 -22.17 -13.29 -9.45
C GLN A 324 -21.69 -13.39 -10.91
N ALA A 325 -21.59 -12.26 -11.62
CA ALA A 325 -21.07 -12.24 -12.98
C ALA A 325 -19.60 -12.66 -13.02
N ILE A 326 -18.79 -12.21 -12.06
CA ILE A 326 -17.38 -12.61 -11.94
C ILE A 326 -17.25 -14.12 -11.69
N TRP A 327 -18.04 -14.68 -10.77
CA TRP A 327 -17.98 -16.12 -10.50
C TRP A 327 -18.42 -16.96 -11.69
N LYS A 328 -19.44 -16.50 -12.43
CA LYS A 328 -19.90 -17.16 -13.64
C LYS A 328 -18.85 -17.09 -14.76
N THR A 329 -18.15 -15.97 -14.92
CA THR A 329 -17.07 -15.88 -15.91
C THR A 329 -15.89 -16.78 -15.54
N LEU A 330 -15.48 -16.84 -14.28
CA LEU A 330 -14.38 -17.74 -13.86
C LEU A 330 -14.73 -19.23 -14.10
N LEU A 331 -16.00 -19.62 -13.88
CA LEU A 331 -16.48 -20.97 -14.22
C LEU A 331 -16.42 -21.23 -15.72
N ASN A 332 -16.84 -20.28 -16.55
CA ASN A 332 -16.79 -20.41 -18.00
C ASN A 332 -15.34 -20.49 -18.55
N LEU A 333 -14.37 -19.91 -17.83
CA LEU A 333 -12.95 -19.98 -18.17
C LEU A 333 -12.27 -21.27 -17.67
N ASN A 334 -13.05 -22.27 -17.23
CA ASN A 334 -12.58 -23.56 -16.72
C ASN A 334 -11.59 -23.44 -15.55
N ILE A 335 -11.75 -22.42 -14.71
CA ILE A 335 -10.96 -22.28 -13.48
C ILE A 335 -11.51 -23.26 -12.45
N ASN A 336 -10.61 -23.98 -11.76
CA ASN A 336 -10.99 -24.95 -10.73
C ASN A 336 -11.90 -24.29 -9.67
N GLN A 337 -13.03 -24.95 -9.40
CA GLN A 337 -14.07 -24.47 -8.51
C GLN A 337 -13.56 -24.22 -7.08
N GLU A 338 -12.54 -24.95 -6.63
CA GLU A 338 -11.93 -24.73 -5.32
C GLU A 338 -11.27 -23.35 -5.22
N TYR A 339 -10.58 -22.89 -6.28
CA TYR A 339 -10.04 -21.53 -6.30
C TYR A 339 -11.16 -20.48 -6.29
N ILE A 340 -12.29 -20.75 -6.95
CA ILE A 340 -13.46 -19.87 -6.95
C ILE A 340 -14.08 -19.79 -5.55
N LYS A 341 -14.19 -20.92 -4.83
CA LYS A 341 -14.66 -20.95 -3.43
C LYS A 341 -13.72 -20.17 -2.51
N ILE A 342 -12.42 -20.35 -2.66
CA ILE A 342 -11.41 -19.62 -1.89
C ILE A 342 -11.50 -18.11 -2.16
N LEU A 343 -11.64 -17.70 -3.42
CA LEU A 343 -11.81 -16.29 -3.79
C LEU A 343 -13.10 -15.71 -3.22
N LYS A 344 -14.21 -16.46 -3.22
CA LYS A 344 -15.46 -16.06 -2.55
C LYS A 344 -15.24 -15.79 -1.06
N HIS A 345 -14.60 -16.72 -0.35
CA HIS A 345 -14.32 -16.58 1.09
C HIS A 345 -13.38 -15.40 1.40
N LEU A 346 -12.38 -15.17 0.54
CA LEU A 346 -11.47 -14.04 0.66
C LEU A 346 -12.21 -12.70 0.53
N HIS A 347 -13.16 -12.64 -0.39
CA HIS A 347 -13.98 -11.47 -0.63
C HIS A 347 -15.00 -11.23 0.49
N GLU A 348 -15.67 -12.27 0.98
CA GLU A 348 -16.65 -12.18 2.09
C GLU A 348 -16.00 -11.71 3.40
N LYS A 349 -14.78 -12.15 3.71
CA LYS A 349 -14.02 -11.66 4.87
C LYS A 349 -13.50 -10.23 4.72
N SER A 350 -13.39 -9.74 3.49
CA SER A 350 -12.88 -8.40 3.18
C SER A 350 -13.97 -7.32 3.12
N THR A 351 -15.25 -7.71 3.01
CA THR A 351 -16.43 -6.82 2.96
C THR A 351 -16.98 -6.51 4.34
#